data_AF-T0R2P4-F1
#
_entry.id   AF-T0R2P4-F1
#
_cell.length_a   1.000
_cell.length_b   1.000
_cell.length_c   1.000
_cell.angle_alpha   90.00
_cell.angle_beta   90.00
_cell.angle_gamma   90.00
#
_symmetry.space_group_name_H-M   'P 1'
#
loop_
_entity.id
_entity.type
_entity.pdbx_description
1 polymer ?
#
loop_
_entity_poly.entity_id
_entity_poly.type
_entity_poly.pdbx_seq_one_letter_code
_entity_poly.pdbx_strand_id
1 'polypeptide(L)'
;MAFSDILKLKKVEEVKEEKIFIKNAVIGFGVFAIDLCSHLNRIEPGSAKILTSDAIDEANLKILGPSLVRGEENISAISKVVEGLEVYNSQFYKELKFHDFGKRTKPQTLLWGEEFFTADHVNVELEELLPVLKEENLLEKIIEQSLVVKISKIEKAIPEDLIDQANFKITCTNGLVIECEQIFYSHTPDTFYELFKDKRALTDNFVAFCESTKTPCALYFHMELEEELTDSKNTFFFPLSFTHDWGHFIGEFEKTEKGQLARFVTFINKEETTEEDISKKLRLLKKNFEKSFEKFNEKKCREFVVLRENTYCPKIDDNFLEEEKDELDKLTFIGFNAPFSARLRKNQNFEDSNLETSLLTRALLVQRLIKG
;
A
#
# COMPACT_ATOMS: atom_id res chain seq x y z
N MET A 1 17.05 -43.02 -19.60
CA MET A 1 16.24 -42.43 -18.51
C MET A 1 16.26 -40.93 -18.71
N ALA A 2 15.09 -40.29 -18.76
CA ALA A 2 14.97 -38.87 -19.08
C ALA A 2 15.17 -38.02 -17.82
N PHE A 3 15.65 -36.79 -17.99
CA PHE A 3 15.83 -35.81 -16.90
C PHE A 3 14.52 -35.52 -16.14
N SER A 4 13.37 -35.79 -16.78
CA SER A 4 12.02 -35.72 -16.22
C SER A 4 11.75 -36.73 -15.10
N ASP A 5 12.50 -37.83 -15.03
CA ASP A 5 12.28 -38.89 -14.03
C ASP A 5 13.01 -38.59 -12.71
N ILE A 6 14.02 -37.70 -12.73
CA ILE A 6 14.80 -37.31 -11.55
C ILE A 6 14.05 -36.27 -10.68
N LEU A 7 13.15 -35.47 -11.26
CA LEU A 7 12.32 -34.51 -10.51
C LEU A 7 11.15 -35.15 -9.74
N LYS A 8 10.81 -36.42 -10.03
CA LYS A 8 9.76 -37.16 -9.32
C LYS A 8 10.22 -37.78 -8.00
N LEU A 9 11.51 -37.64 -7.66
CA LEU A 9 12.09 -38.09 -6.39
C LEU A 9 12.33 -36.92 -5.42
N LYS A 10 11.50 -35.86 -5.46
CA LYS A 10 11.37 -35.01 -4.28
C LYS A 10 10.70 -35.86 -3.20
N LYS A 11 11.46 -36.17 -2.15
CA LYS A 11 10.92 -36.62 -0.85
C LYS A 11 9.67 -35.79 -0.58
N VAL A 12 8.50 -36.43 -0.56
CA VAL A 12 7.33 -35.86 0.10
C VAL A 12 7.72 -35.90 1.58
N GLU A 13 8.37 -34.85 2.06
CA GLU A 13 8.39 -34.61 3.49
C GLU A 13 6.94 -34.40 3.88
N GLU A 14 6.39 -35.33 4.66
CA GLU A 14 5.14 -35.10 5.39
C GLU A 14 5.40 -33.89 6.28
N VAL A 15 5.08 -32.71 5.77
CA VAL A 15 4.98 -31.51 6.58
C VAL A 15 3.82 -31.78 7.51
N LYS A 16 4.11 -32.07 8.79
CA LYS A 16 3.08 -32.22 9.81
C LYS A 16 2.26 -30.94 9.81
N GLU A 17 0.98 -31.05 9.45
CA GLU A 17 0.06 -29.93 9.53
C GLU A 17 -0.06 -29.51 11.00
N GLU A 18 0.49 -28.35 11.32
CA GLU A 18 0.25 -27.68 12.58
C GLU A 18 -1.00 -26.82 12.42
N LYS A 19 -1.94 -26.92 13.37
CA LYS A 19 -3.18 -26.16 13.36
C LYS A 19 -3.21 -25.23 14.56
N ILE A 20 -3.51 -23.96 14.30
CA ILE A 20 -3.71 -22.96 15.35
C ILE A 20 -5.01 -22.19 15.09
N PHE A 21 -5.62 -21.70 16.16
CA PHE A 21 -6.77 -20.80 16.08
C PHE A 21 -6.35 -19.38 16.43
N ILE A 22 -6.85 -18.41 15.66
CA ILE A 22 -6.63 -16.98 15.89
C ILE A 22 -7.97 -16.28 15.66
N LYS A 23 -8.48 -15.55 16.66
CA LYS A 23 -9.77 -14.88 16.54
C LYS A 23 -9.81 -13.89 15.36
N ASN A 24 -8.84 -12.97 15.31
CA ASN A 24 -8.71 -11.96 14.26
C ASN A 24 -7.39 -12.12 13.50
N ALA A 25 -7.45 -12.61 12.26
CA ALA A 25 -6.30 -12.71 11.38
C ALA A 25 -6.14 -11.42 10.55
N VAL A 26 -5.10 -10.64 10.82
CA VAL A 26 -4.76 -9.45 10.03
C VAL A 26 -3.77 -9.85 8.94
N ILE A 27 -4.23 -10.01 7.70
CA ILE A 27 -3.41 -10.48 6.58
C ILE A 27 -2.73 -9.29 5.90
N GLY A 28 -1.42 -9.40 5.74
CA GLY A 28 -0.55 -8.39 5.18
C GLY A 28 0.04 -7.44 6.22
N PHE A 29 0.80 -6.46 5.75
CA PHE A 29 1.58 -5.59 6.62
C PHE A 29 1.58 -4.13 6.14
N GLY A 30 1.57 -3.20 7.10
CA GLY A 30 1.63 -1.76 6.89
C GLY A 30 1.05 -0.99 8.09
N VAL A 31 1.13 0.33 8.06
CA VAL A 31 0.71 1.22 9.17
C VAL A 31 -0.72 0.95 9.65
N PHE A 32 -1.65 0.66 8.75
CA PHE A 32 -3.05 0.36 9.09
C PHE A 32 -3.26 -1.03 9.70
N ALA A 33 -2.50 -2.02 9.25
CA ALA A 33 -2.54 -3.38 9.81
C ALA A 33 -2.01 -3.38 11.24
N ILE A 34 -0.91 -2.66 11.48
CA ILE A 34 -0.31 -2.44 12.80
C ILE A 34 -1.31 -1.75 13.72
N ASP A 35 -1.85 -0.63 13.25
CA ASP A 35 -2.78 0.19 14.02
C ASP A 35 -4.06 -0.57 14.39
N LEU A 36 -4.58 -1.41 13.49
CA LEU A 36 -5.72 -2.26 13.78
C LEU A 36 -5.37 -3.38 14.77
N CYS A 37 -4.29 -4.11 14.52
CA CYS A 37 -3.87 -5.23 15.37
C CYS A 37 -3.63 -4.76 16.82
N SER A 38 -2.93 -3.63 16.97
CA SER A 38 -2.68 -3.02 18.28
C SER A 38 -3.99 -2.61 18.98
N HIS A 39 -4.95 -2.03 18.25
CA HIS A 39 -6.26 -1.68 18.80
C HIS A 39 -7.05 -2.92 19.26
N LEU A 40 -7.13 -3.97 18.43
CA LEU A 40 -7.82 -5.21 18.78
C LEU A 40 -7.19 -5.89 20.01
N ASN A 41 -5.85 -5.94 20.08
CA ASN A 41 -5.15 -6.51 21.22
C ASN A 41 -5.22 -5.67 22.50
N ARG A 42 -5.58 -4.38 22.42
CA ARG A 42 -5.92 -3.58 23.61
C ARG A 42 -7.30 -3.89 24.16
N ILE A 43 -8.25 -4.17 23.28
CA ILE A 43 -9.62 -4.54 23.67
C ILE A 43 -9.61 -5.95 24.26
N GLU A 44 -8.95 -6.89 23.57
CA GLU A 44 -8.86 -8.29 23.96
C GLU A 44 -7.44 -8.80 23.70
N PRO A 45 -6.58 -8.86 24.73
CA PRO A 45 -5.18 -9.27 24.58
C PRO A 45 -5.03 -10.65 23.94
N GLY A 46 -4.25 -10.71 22.87
CA GLY A 46 -3.98 -11.95 22.12
C GLY A 46 -5.07 -12.33 21.11
N SER A 47 -6.11 -11.51 20.94
CA SER A 47 -7.18 -11.76 19.98
C SER A 47 -6.76 -11.58 18.52
N ALA A 48 -5.70 -10.82 18.25
CA ALA A 48 -5.29 -10.51 16.89
C ALA A 48 -3.82 -10.86 16.64
N LYS A 49 -3.55 -11.41 15.45
CA LYS A 49 -2.19 -11.57 14.93
C LYS A 49 -2.07 -11.09 13.50
N ILE A 50 -0.91 -10.50 13.18
CA ILE A 50 -0.55 -10.12 11.82
C ILE A 50 0.07 -11.32 11.10
N LEU A 51 -0.37 -11.61 9.88
CA LEU A 51 0.17 -12.64 9.01
C LEU A 51 0.87 -11.97 7.83
N THR A 52 2.19 -12.09 7.75
CA THR A 52 3.01 -11.43 6.71
C THR A 52 4.04 -12.39 6.11
N SER A 53 4.36 -12.24 4.83
CA SER A 53 5.41 -13.03 4.17
C SER A 53 6.82 -12.59 4.55
N ASP A 54 6.99 -11.32 4.89
CA ASP A 54 8.28 -10.68 5.06
C ASP A 54 8.57 -10.40 6.54
N ALA A 55 9.87 -10.34 6.87
CA ALA A 55 10.30 -9.91 8.20
C ALA A 55 9.87 -8.46 8.45
N ILE A 56 9.59 -8.16 9.71
CA ILE A 56 9.09 -6.86 10.13
C ILE A 56 10.25 -6.00 10.62
N ASP A 57 10.38 -4.82 10.04
CA ASP A 57 11.38 -3.81 10.37
C ASP A 57 10.80 -2.39 10.37
N GLU A 58 11.64 -1.41 10.75
CA GLU A 58 11.25 0.01 10.78
C GLU A 58 10.90 0.57 9.40
N ALA A 59 11.46 0.02 8.31
CA ALA A 59 11.15 0.50 6.97
C ALA A 59 9.70 0.18 6.61
N ASN A 60 9.12 -0.87 7.21
CA ASN A 60 7.71 -1.20 7.04
C ASN A 60 6.74 -0.23 7.74
N LEU A 61 7.22 0.65 8.63
CA LEU A 61 6.42 1.69 9.30
C LEU A 61 6.27 2.96 8.45
N LYS A 62 6.99 3.06 7.34
CA LYS A 62 7.02 4.26 6.49
C LYS A 62 6.10 4.11 5.28
N ILE A 63 5.46 5.21 4.88
CA ILE A 63 4.84 5.29 3.55
C ILE A 63 5.93 5.51 2.51
N LEU A 64 5.82 4.78 1.40
CA LEU A 64 6.73 4.88 0.27
C LEU A 64 6.23 5.90 -0.74
N GLY A 65 7.17 6.65 -1.33
CA GLY A 65 6.89 7.58 -2.41
C GLY A 65 6.42 8.97 -1.95
N PRO A 66 5.84 9.75 -2.87
CA PRO A 66 5.35 11.10 -2.60
C PRO A 66 4.11 11.09 -1.70
N SER A 67 3.70 12.26 -1.22
CA SER A 67 2.50 12.48 -0.44
C SER A 67 1.25 11.87 -1.09
N LEU A 68 0.42 11.24 -0.24
CA LEU A 68 -0.80 10.52 -0.64
C LEU A 68 -2.10 11.26 -0.28
N VAL A 69 -2.02 12.43 0.37
CA VAL A 69 -3.17 13.32 0.58
C VAL A 69 -3.16 14.36 -0.54
N ARG A 70 -4.02 14.16 -1.56
CA ARG A 70 -4.07 15.01 -2.76
C ARG A 70 -5.48 15.29 -3.21
N GLY A 71 -5.68 16.45 -3.82
CA GLY A 71 -7.01 16.87 -4.28
C GLY A 71 -7.86 17.44 -3.16
N GLU A 72 -8.86 18.22 -3.55
CA GLU A 72 -9.66 19.06 -2.67
C GLU A 72 -10.38 18.24 -1.58
N GLU A 73 -10.96 17.11 -1.96
CA GLU A 73 -11.75 16.26 -1.09
C GLU A 73 -10.89 15.61 0.00
N ASN A 74 -9.71 15.10 -0.38
CA ASN A 74 -8.79 14.48 0.57
C ASN A 74 -8.16 15.50 1.51
N ILE A 75 -7.77 16.68 1.00
CA ILE A 75 -7.21 17.77 1.81
C ILE A 75 -8.27 18.27 2.80
N SER A 76 -9.48 18.55 2.33
CA SER A 76 -10.60 19.01 3.16
C SER A 76 -10.91 18.04 4.31
N ALA A 77 -10.93 16.73 4.03
CA ALA A 77 -11.15 15.71 5.05
C ALA A 77 -10.03 15.68 6.11
N ILE A 78 -8.76 15.82 5.72
CA ILE A 78 -7.63 15.79 6.65
C ILE A 78 -7.50 17.10 7.44
N SER A 79 -7.83 18.24 6.85
CA SER A 79 -7.85 19.54 7.54
C SER A 79 -8.85 19.60 8.71
N LYS A 80 -9.82 18.68 8.78
CA LYS A 80 -10.72 18.54 9.94
C LYS A 80 -10.03 17.88 11.15
N VAL A 81 -8.88 17.24 10.96
CA VAL A 81 -8.15 16.47 11.98
C VAL A 81 -6.79 17.08 12.28
N VAL A 82 -6.11 17.62 11.27
CA VAL A 82 -4.80 18.25 11.38
C VAL A 82 -4.90 19.73 11.01
N GLU A 83 -4.50 20.60 11.94
CA GLU A 83 -4.54 22.05 11.75
C GLU A 83 -3.27 22.57 11.05
N GLY A 84 -3.37 23.71 10.37
CA GLY A 84 -2.21 24.43 9.85
C GLY A 84 -1.54 23.78 8.62
N LEU A 85 -2.25 22.91 7.90
CA LEU A 85 -1.72 22.28 6.68
C LEU A 85 -1.47 23.32 5.60
N GLU A 86 -0.25 23.30 5.06
CA GLU A 86 0.12 24.11 3.90
C GLU A 86 -0.06 23.27 2.63
N VAL A 87 -0.72 23.86 1.62
CA VAL A 87 -1.02 23.21 0.35
C VAL A 87 0.09 23.52 -0.66
N TYR A 88 0.61 22.48 -1.30
CA TYR A 88 1.66 22.56 -2.29
C TYR A 88 1.18 22.04 -3.65
N ASN A 89 1.80 22.52 -4.72
CA ASN A 89 1.40 22.20 -6.08
C ASN A 89 2.35 21.16 -6.71
N SER A 90 2.05 20.80 -7.95
CA SER A 90 2.89 19.92 -8.77
C SER A 90 3.53 20.66 -9.95
N GLN A 91 4.74 20.24 -10.33
CA GLN A 91 5.52 20.82 -11.42
C GLN A 91 6.18 19.74 -12.26
N PHE A 92 6.37 20.00 -13.56
CA PHE A 92 7.03 19.07 -14.48
C PHE A 92 8.24 19.71 -15.17
N TYR A 93 9.27 18.90 -15.39
CA TYR A 93 10.51 19.33 -16.03
C TYR A 93 10.44 19.22 -17.55
N LYS A 94 10.61 20.34 -18.25
CA LYS A 94 10.64 20.41 -19.72
C LYS A 94 11.43 21.61 -20.19
N GLU A 95 12.16 21.49 -21.31
CA GLU A 95 12.97 22.60 -21.86
C GLU A 95 13.94 23.20 -20.82
N LEU A 96 14.58 22.31 -20.04
CA LEU A 96 15.57 22.63 -19.01
C LEU A 96 15.06 23.47 -17.81
N LYS A 97 13.73 23.52 -17.59
CA LYS A 97 13.13 24.21 -16.44
C LYS A 97 11.86 23.51 -15.97
N PHE A 98 11.44 23.83 -14.75
CA PHE A 98 10.16 23.39 -14.21
C PHE A 98 9.03 24.30 -14.67
N HIS A 99 7.87 23.68 -14.96
CA HIS A 99 6.63 24.36 -15.33
C HIS A 99 5.50 23.82 -14.47
N ASP A 100 4.56 24.68 -14.13
CA ASP A 100 3.34 24.27 -13.42
C ASP A 100 2.36 23.58 -14.38
N PHE A 101 1.59 22.63 -13.85
CA PHE A 101 0.46 22.04 -14.57
C PHE A 101 -0.62 23.09 -14.87
N GLY A 102 -1.45 22.84 -15.89
CA GLY A 102 -2.54 23.75 -16.31
C GLY A 102 -2.11 24.98 -17.12
N LYS A 103 -0.81 25.20 -17.33
CA LYS A 103 -0.28 26.30 -18.17
C LYS A 103 -0.19 25.93 -19.65
N ARG A 104 0.28 26.88 -20.48
CA ARG A 104 0.44 26.71 -21.93
C ARG A 104 1.41 25.58 -22.29
N THR A 105 2.49 25.43 -21.53
CA THR A 105 3.41 24.31 -21.69
C THR A 105 2.73 23.04 -21.20
N LYS A 106 2.75 21.96 -22.00
CA LYS A 106 2.20 20.66 -21.61
C LYS A 106 3.31 19.68 -21.21
N PRO A 107 3.08 18.84 -20.18
CA PRO A 107 3.97 17.74 -19.83
C PRO A 107 4.02 16.70 -20.96
N GLN A 108 4.88 15.69 -20.81
CA GLN A 108 4.74 14.48 -21.61
C GLN A 108 3.46 13.73 -21.23
N THR A 109 3.07 12.75 -22.06
CA THR A 109 1.91 11.91 -21.77
C THR A 109 2.04 11.31 -20.39
N LEU A 110 1.04 11.58 -19.54
CA LEU A 110 0.92 10.97 -18.22
C LEU A 110 0.47 9.53 -18.38
N LEU A 111 1.12 8.63 -17.65
CA LEU A 111 0.73 7.22 -17.59
C LEU A 111 -0.30 6.97 -16.47
N TRP A 112 -0.75 5.71 -16.38
CA TRP A 112 -1.66 5.28 -15.33
C TRP A 112 -1.13 5.69 -13.95
N GLY A 113 -2.00 6.23 -13.10
CA GLY A 113 -1.67 6.66 -11.74
C GLY A 113 -0.91 7.99 -11.64
N GLU A 114 -0.27 8.47 -12.72
CA GLU A 114 0.50 9.72 -12.68
C GLU A 114 -0.40 10.96 -12.54
N GLU A 115 -1.61 10.91 -13.10
CA GLU A 115 -2.59 11.99 -13.03
C GLU A 115 -2.95 12.35 -11.58
N PHE A 116 -3.00 11.35 -10.68
CA PHE A 116 -3.25 11.55 -9.25
C PHE A 116 -2.26 12.55 -8.61
N PHE A 117 -0.99 12.50 -9.04
CA PHE A 117 0.06 13.35 -8.49
C PHE A 117 0.09 14.75 -9.10
N THR A 118 -0.76 15.06 -10.08
CA THR A 118 -0.86 16.41 -10.65
C THR A 118 -1.67 17.36 -9.79
N ALA A 119 -2.53 16.80 -8.92
CA ALA A 119 -3.32 17.54 -7.97
C ALA A 119 -2.46 18.11 -6.83
N ASP A 120 -2.94 19.21 -6.26
CA ASP A 120 -2.38 19.83 -5.07
C ASP A 120 -2.37 18.83 -3.91
N HIS A 121 -1.42 18.99 -3.01
CA HIS A 121 -1.18 18.06 -1.92
C HIS A 121 -0.82 18.76 -0.62
N VAL A 122 -0.94 18.01 0.48
CA VAL A 122 -0.42 18.39 1.79
C VAL A 122 0.51 17.29 2.29
N ASN A 123 1.54 17.70 3.03
CA ASN A 123 2.42 16.78 3.75
C ASN A 123 1.84 16.57 5.16
N VAL A 124 1.74 15.32 5.59
CA VAL A 124 1.18 14.97 6.91
C VAL A 124 2.05 13.90 7.56
N GLU A 125 2.39 14.12 8.82
CA GLU A 125 3.09 13.13 9.64
C GLU A 125 2.12 12.03 10.05
N LEU A 126 2.48 10.77 9.81
CA LEU A 126 1.57 9.65 10.05
C LEU A 126 1.29 9.45 11.52
N GLU A 127 2.24 9.83 12.38
CA GLU A 127 2.14 9.75 13.82
C GLU A 127 1.10 10.72 14.39
N GLU A 128 0.70 11.75 13.64
CA GLU A 128 -0.43 12.63 13.99
C GLU A 128 -1.77 11.96 13.69
N LEU A 129 -1.82 11.15 12.63
CA LEU A 129 -3.02 10.46 12.16
C LEU A 129 -3.23 9.11 12.86
N LEU A 130 -2.13 8.42 13.20
CA LEU A 130 -2.07 7.09 13.79
C LEU A 130 -1.18 7.13 15.05
N PRO A 131 -1.71 7.53 16.22
CA PRO A 131 -0.92 7.71 17.43
C PRO A 131 -0.15 6.47 17.91
N VAL A 132 -0.60 5.28 17.53
CA VAL A 132 0.08 4.00 17.81
C VAL A 132 1.54 4.01 17.35
N LEU A 133 1.86 4.77 16.30
CA LEU A 133 3.20 4.87 15.73
C LEU A 133 4.19 5.55 16.68
N LYS A 134 3.71 6.28 17.69
CA LYS A 134 4.54 6.94 18.72
C LYS A 134 4.86 6.04 19.92
N GLU A 135 4.35 4.80 19.94
CA GLU A 135 4.52 3.94 21.11
C GLU A 135 5.94 3.43 21.29
N GLU A 136 6.41 3.50 22.54
CA GLU A 136 7.66 2.84 22.92
C GLU A 136 7.54 1.33 22.72
N ASN A 137 8.63 0.75 22.20
CA ASN A 137 8.78 -0.67 21.91
C ASN A 137 7.70 -1.21 20.96
N LEU A 138 7.17 -0.34 20.07
CA LEU A 138 6.16 -0.73 19.09
C LEU A 138 6.65 -1.89 18.21
N LEU A 139 7.92 -1.82 17.75
CA LEU A 139 8.47 -2.83 16.86
C LEU A 139 8.54 -4.21 17.53
N GLU A 140 9.02 -4.31 18.78
CA GLU A 140 9.05 -5.61 19.47
C GLU A 140 7.63 -6.16 19.68
N LYS A 141 6.68 -5.31 20.11
CA LYS A 141 5.29 -5.70 20.29
C LYS A 141 4.66 -6.24 19.00
N ILE A 142 4.89 -5.58 17.87
CA ILE A 142 4.37 -6.03 16.57
C ILE A 142 4.99 -7.37 16.20
N ILE A 143 6.30 -7.54 16.36
CA ILE A 143 6.99 -8.79 16.05
C ILE A 143 6.40 -9.95 16.87
N GLU A 144 6.17 -9.76 18.17
CA GLU A 144 5.53 -10.76 19.05
C GLU A 144 4.08 -11.08 18.64
N GLN A 145 3.36 -10.08 18.11
CA GLN A 145 1.98 -10.20 17.62
C GLN A 145 1.90 -10.67 16.17
N SER A 146 3.02 -11.02 15.53
CA SER A 146 3.06 -11.40 14.13
C SER A 146 3.47 -12.85 13.92
N LEU A 147 3.04 -13.41 12.80
CA LEU A 147 3.51 -14.68 12.26
C LEU A 147 4.06 -14.42 10.85
N VAL A 148 5.35 -14.67 10.68
CA VAL A 148 6.01 -14.56 9.38
C VAL A 148 5.75 -15.85 8.60
N VAL A 149 4.72 -15.83 7.76
CA VAL A 149 4.23 -16.98 7.00
C VAL A 149 3.80 -16.56 5.60
N LYS A 150 4.08 -17.40 4.60
CA LYS A 150 3.58 -17.21 3.25
C LYS A 150 2.26 -17.95 3.08
N ILE A 151 1.18 -17.21 2.85
CA ILE A 151 -0.15 -17.77 2.60
C ILE A 151 -0.18 -18.37 1.20
N SER A 152 -0.69 -19.59 1.07
CA SER A 152 -0.90 -20.25 -0.21
C SER A 152 -2.36 -20.28 -0.63
N LYS A 153 -3.29 -20.19 0.33
CA LYS A 153 -4.72 -20.43 0.09
C LYS A 153 -5.60 -19.94 1.24
N ILE A 154 -6.74 -19.34 0.92
CA ILE A 154 -7.79 -18.94 1.85
C ILE A 154 -9.09 -19.68 1.48
N GLU A 155 -9.77 -20.24 2.48
CA GLU A 155 -11.04 -20.96 2.34
C GLU A 155 -12.05 -20.49 3.38
N LYS A 156 -13.34 -20.44 3.00
CA LYS A 156 -14.42 -20.36 3.98
C LYS A 156 -14.49 -21.68 4.77
N ALA A 157 -14.76 -21.57 6.06
CA ALA A 157 -15.01 -22.68 6.95
C ALA A 157 -16.41 -22.52 7.56
N ILE A 158 -17.04 -23.64 7.89
CA ILE A 158 -18.29 -23.65 8.65
C ILE A 158 -17.88 -23.85 10.12
N PRO A 159 -18.22 -22.93 11.03
CA PRO A 159 -17.91 -23.10 12.45
C PRO A 159 -18.56 -24.38 13.00
N GLU A 160 -17.73 -25.28 13.53
CA GLU A 160 -18.18 -26.51 14.19
C GLU A 160 -18.15 -26.38 15.73
N ASP A 161 -17.29 -25.50 16.27
CA ASP A 161 -17.15 -25.23 17.70
C ASP A 161 -18.02 -24.05 18.15
N LEU A 162 -18.53 -24.11 19.38
CA LEU A 162 -19.31 -23.04 19.99
C LEU A 162 -18.42 -21.93 20.58
N ILE A 163 -17.16 -22.24 20.88
CA ILE A 163 -16.18 -21.32 21.47
C ILE A 163 -15.33 -20.71 20.35
N ASP A 164 -14.65 -21.55 19.57
CA ASP A 164 -13.73 -21.12 18.51
C ASP A 164 -14.45 -21.11 17.16
N GLN A 165 -15.12 -19.99 16.84
CA GLN A 165 -16.00 -19.89 15.67
C GLN A 165 -15.23 -19.68 14.35
N ALA A 166 -14.50 -20.70 13.90
CA ALA A 166 -13.70 -20.65 12.68
C ALA A 166 -14.55 -20.45 11.41
N ASN A 167 -14.61 -19.21 10.90
CA ASN A 167 -15.29 -18.85 9.64
C ASN A 167 -14.34 -18.96 8.43
N PHE A 168 -13.03 -18.96 8.68
CA PHE A 168 -12.03 -19.10 7.63
C PHE A 168 -10.90 -20.06 8.02
N LYS A 169 -10.31 -20.66 6.99
CA LYS A 169 -9.12 -21.48 7.06
C LYS A 169 -8.06 -20.94 6.10
N ILE A 170 -6.91 -20.56 6.65
CA ILE A 170 -5.76 -20.02 5.92
C ILE A 170 -4.68 -21.10 5.90
N THR A 171 -4.30 -21.55 4.72
CA THR A 171 -3.21 -22.52 4.55
C THR A 171 -1.93 -21.77 4.18
N CYS A 172 -0.84 -22.08 4.86
CA CYS A 172 0.48 -21.50 4.61
C CYS A 172 1.37 -22.50 3.85
N THR A 173 2.39 -22.01 3.14
CA THR A 173 3.31 -22.86 2.36
C THR A 173 4.21 -23.73 3.23
N ASN A 174 4.37 -23.39 4.51
CA ASN A 174 5.14 -24.14 5.49
C ASN A 174 4.32 -25.24 6.21
N GLY A 175 3.09 -25.50 5.76
CA GLY A 175 2.18 -26.50 6.35
C GLY A 175 1.40 -26.03 7.59
N LEU A 176 1.62 -24.80 8.05
CA LEU A 176 0.77 -24.21 9.09
C LEU A 176 -0.63 -23.94 8.52
N VAL A 177 -1.64 -24.32 9.28
CA VAL A 177 -3.05 -24.07 9.01
C VAL A 177 -3.59 -23.19 10.13
N ILE A 178 -4.13 -22.04 9.77
CA ILE A 178 -4.68 -21.05 10.70
C ILE A 178 -6.18 -21.01 10.51
N GLU A 179 -6.92 -21.33 11.57
CA GLU A 179 -8.38 -21.18 11.63
C GLU A 179 -8.70 -19.86 12.32
N CYS A 180 -9.66 -19.10 11.80
CA CYS A 180 -9.97 -17.77 12.34
C CYS A 180 -11.43 -17.37 12.20
N GLU A 181 -11.88 -16.51 13.12
CA GLU A 181 -13.25 -15.97 13.08
C GLU A 181 -13.38 -14.83 12.06
N GLN A 182 -12.39 -13.95 12.01
CA GLN A 182 -12.39 -12.77 11.16
C GLN A 182 -11.07 -12.60 10.41
N ILE A 183 -11.16 -12.14 9.16
CA ILE A 183 -10.02 -11.70 8.38
C ILE A 183 -10.09 -10.19 8.20
N PHE A 184 -9.00 -9.51 8.54
CA PHE A 184 -8.73 -8.14 8.13
C PHE A 184 -7.65 -8.15 7.05
N TYR A 185 -7.99 -7.81 5.82
CA TYR A 185 -7.10 -7.96 4.67
C TYR A 185 -6.53 -6.60 4.25
N SER A 186 -5.22 -6.42 4.44
CA SER A 186 -4.54 -5.14 4.20
C SER A 186 -3.87 -5.03 2.82
N HIS A 187 -3.71 -6.15 2.12
CA HIS A 187 -3.30 -6.14 0.72
C HIS A 187 -4.46 -5.77 -0.20
N THR A 188 -4.21 -5.70 -1.50
CA THR A 188 -5.18 -5.26 -2.49
C THR A 188 -6.27 -6.32 -2.72
N PRO A 189 -7.53 -5.94 -3.01
CA PRO A 189 -8.61 -6.93 -3.15
C PRO A 189 -8.38 -7.99 -4.24
N ASP A 190 -7.65 -7.67 -5.30
CA ASP A 190 -7.23 -8.64 -6.32
C ASP A 190 -6.36 -9.76 -5.76
N THR A 191 -5.43 -9.48 -4.84
CA THR A 191 -4.57 -10.53 -4.24
C THR A 191 -5.34 -11.42 -3.29
N PHE A 192 -6.40 -10.91 -2.65
CA PHE A 192 -7.33 -11.76 -1.90
C PHE A 192 -8.04 -12.72 -2.85
N TYR A 193 -8.57 -12.19 -3.96
CA TYR A 193 -9.22 -13.01 -4.98
C TYR A 193 -8.28 -14.12 -5.42
N GLU A 194 -7.03 -13.84 -5.81
CA GLU A 194 -6.06 -14.86 -6.23
C GLU A 194 -5.88 -16.00 -5.21
N LEU A 195 -5.74 -15.68 -3.93
CA LEU A 195 -5.55 -16.65 -2.84
C LEU A 195 -6.82 -17.42 -2.46
N PHE A 196 -8.00 -16.90 -2.78
CA PHE A 196 -9.26 -17.54 -2.41
C PHE A 196 -9.49 -18.82 -3.21
N LYS A 197 -9.67 -19.97 -2.55
CA LYS A 197 -9.72 -21.27 -3.23
C LYS A 197 -10.96 -21.42 -4.11
N ASP A 198 -12.13 -21.17 -3.55
CA ASP A 198 -13.40 -21.47 -4.22
C ASP A 198 -13.94 -20.22 -4.92
N LYS A 199 -13.39 -19.92 -6.08
CA LYS A 199 -13.82 -18.77 -6.90
C LYS A 199 -15.31 -18.79 -7.25
N ARG A 200 -15.97 -19.97 -7.22
CA ARG A 200 -17.40 -20.13 -7.50
C ARG A 200 -18.29 -19.69 -6.35
N ALA A 201 -17.74 -19.54 -5.15
CA ALA A 201 -18.45 -19.07 -3.97
C ALA A 201 -18.39 -17.54 -3.78
N LEU A 202 -17.99 -16.82 -4.84
CA LEU A 202 -17.93 -15.37 -4.92
C LEU A 202 -18.91 -14.90 -6.01
N THR A 203 -19.63 -13.80 -5.77
CA THR A 203 -20.46 -13.18 -6.82
C THR A 203 -19.65 -12.57 -7.95
N ASP A 204 -20.30 -12.42 -9.11
CA ASP A 204 -19.74 -11.68 -10.24
C ASP A 204 -19.40 -10.23 -9.88
N ASN A 205 -20.19 -9.59 -9.01
CA ASN A 205 -19.94 -8.22 -8.53
C ASN A 205 -18.66 -8.14 -7.69
N PHE A 206 -18.45 -9.08 -6.77
CA PHE A 206 -17.24 -9.14 -5.97
C PHE A 206 -16.00 -9.41 -6.84
N VAL A 207 -16.12 -10.29 -7.84
CA VAL A 207 -15.05 -10.52 -8.81
C VAL A 207 -14.75 -9.26 -9.62
N ALA A 208 -15.77 -8.57 -10.13
CA ALA A 208 -15.61 -7.31 -10.84
C ALA A 208 -14.95 -6.23 -9.98
N PHE A 209 -15.31 -6.15 -8.69
CA PHE A 209 -14.64 -5.29 -7.73
C PHE A 209 -13.14 -5.60 -7.63
N CYS A 210 -12.77 -6.85 -7.35
CA CYS A 210 -11.37 -7.28 -7.27
C CYS A 210 -10.59 -6.93 -8.54
N GLU A 211 -11.15 -7.24 -9.72
CA GLU A 211 -10.53 -6.92 -11.02
C GLU A 211 -10.33 -5.41 -11.22
N SER A 212 -11.29 -4.58 -10.80
CA SER A 212 -11.20 -3.12 -10.90
C SER A 212 -10.08 -2.51 -10.04
N THR A 213 -9.61 -3.24 -9.02
CA THR A 213 -8.54 -2.80 -8.12
C THR A 213 -7.14 -3.24 -8.55
N LYS A 214 -7.01 -3.94 -9.68
CA LYS A 214 -5.70 -4.31 -10.22
C LYS A 214 -4.91 -3.07 -10.63
N THR A 215 -3.65 -3.04 -10.28
CA THR A 215 -2.76 -1.90 -10.51
C THR A 215 -1.41 -2.37 -11.05
N PRO A 216 -0.67 -1.52 -11.78
CA PRO A 216 0.71 -1.82 -12.18
C PRO A 216 1.65 -1.87 -10.97
N CYS A 217 2.83 -2.44 -11.19
CA CYS A 217 3.94 -2.35 -10.25
C CYS A 217 4.43 -0.91 -10.10
N ALA A 218 4.99 -0.60 -8.94
CA ALA A 218 5.75 0.63 -8.73
C ALA A 218 7.15 0.35 -8.23
N LEU A 219 8.07 1.16 -8.74
CA LEU A 219 9.43 1.26 -8.27
C LEU A 219 9.57 2.54 -7.47
N TYR A 220 9.80 2.37 -6.17
CA TYR A 220 10.03 3.46 -5.24
C TYR A 220 11.52 3.70 -5.06
N PHE A 221 11.92 4.96 -5.11
CA PHE A 221 13.26 5.42 -4.85
C PHE A 221 13.26 6.28 -3.60
N HIS A 222 14.10 5.92 -2.65
CA HIS A 222 14.35 6.68 -1.44
C HIS A 222 15.83 7.05 -1.45
N MET A 223 16.12 8.35 -1.48
CA MET A 223 17.48 8.85 -1.57
C MET A 223 17.75 9.82 -0.42
N GLU A 224 18.64 9.42 0.49
CA GLU A 224 19.14 10.27 1.56
C GLU A 224 20.29 11.12 1.01
N LEU A 225 20.13 12.43 1.05
CA LEU A 225 21.06 13.42 0.51
C LEU A 225 21.68 14.19 1.68
N GLU A 226 23.01 14.32 1.70
CA GLU A 226 23.71 15.10 2.74
C GLU A 226 23.50 16.63 2.61
N GLU A 227 22.99 17.09 1.47
CA GLU A 227 22.78 18.50 1.16
C GLU A 227 21.37 18.75 0.62
N GLU A 228 20.81 19.92 0.92
CA GLU A 228 19.53 20.36 0.37
C GLU A 228 19.68 20.79 -1.10
N LEU A 229 18.97 20.09 -1.99
CA LEU A 229 18.93 20.39 -3.42
C LEU A 229 17.94 21.51 -3.75
N THR A 230 16.83 21.58 -3.02
CA THR A 230 15.76 22.57 -3.21
C THR A 230 15.04 22.87 -1.90
N ASP A 231 14.52 24.08 -1.75
CA ASP A 231 13.60 24.49 -0.70
C ASP A 231 12.12 24.25 -1.07
N SER A 232 11.85 23.90 -2.33
CA SER A 232 10.52 23.61 -2.83
C SER A 232 9.99 22.30 -2.24
N LYS A 233 8.75 22.38 -1.74
CA LYS A 233 7.95 21.24 -1.29
C LYS A 233 6.93 20.76 -2.34
N ASN A 234 7.00 21.30 -3.55
CA ASN A 234 6.16 20.86 -4.67
C ASN A 234 6.50 19.41 -5.08
N THR A 235 5.54 18.74 -5.70
CA THR A 235 5.79 17.45 -6.35
C THR A 235 6.46 17.68 -7.71
N PHE A 236 7.54 16.96 -7.98
CA PHE A 236 8.32 17.06 -9.20
C PHE A 236 8.06 15.88 -10.14
N PHE A 237 7.82 16.18 -11.41
CA PHE A 237 7.71 15.22 -12.50
C PHE A 237 8.94 15.32 -13.40
N PHE A 238 9.80 14.32 -13.37
CA PHE A 238 10.92 14.18 -14.30
C PHE A 238 10.58 13.16 -15.39
N PRO A 239 10.73 13.47 -16.68
CA PRO A 239 10.42 12.51 -17.73
C PRO A 239 11.36 11.29 -17.70
N LEU A 240 10.81 10.10 -17.95
CA LEU A 240 11.58 8.85 -18.12
C LEU A 240 12.41 8.85 -19.40
N SER A 241 12.02 9.62 -20.40
CA SER A 241 12.86 9.85 -21.56
C SER A 241 12.42 11.14 -22.23
N PHE A 242 13.33 11.77 -22.97
CA PHE A 242 12.94 12.86 -23.86
C PHE A 242 12.46 12.34 -25.22
N THR A 243 12.67 11.04 -25.54
CA THR A 243 12.50 10.52 -26.90
C THR A 243 11.89 9.13 -27.05
N HIS A 244 11.98 8.22 -26.06
CA HIS A 244 11.65 6.79 -26.26
C HIS A 244 10.69 6.19 -25.23
N ASP A 245 10.86 6.50 -23.94
CA ASP A 245 10.01 6.00 -22.87
C ASP A 245 9.05 7.07 -22.37
N TRP A 246 7.77 6.72 -22.25
CA TRP A 246 6.74 7.61 -21.71
C TRP A 246 6.63 7.45 -20.19
N GLY A 247 6.06 8.45 -19.53
CA GLY A 247 5.90 8.51 -18.08
C GLY A 247 7.00 9.28 -17.36
N HIS A 248 6.89 9.30 -16.04
CA HIS A 248 7.67 10.18 -15.19
C HIS A 248 8.23 9.45 -13.95
N PHE A 249 9.32 9.98 -13.43
CA PHE A 249 9.61 9.89 -12.00
C PHE A 249 8.85 11.01 -11.30
N ILE A 250 8.07 10.63 -10.31
CA ILE A 250 7.22 11.54 -9.55
C ILE A 250 7.73 11.54 -8.12
N GLY A 251 8.08 12.71 -7.57
CA GLY A 251 8.65 12.72 -6.23
C GLY A 251 8.72 14.07 -5.55
N GLU A 252 9.00 13.99 -4.26
CA GLU A 252 9.05 15.12 -3.34
C GLU A 252 10.35 15.10 -2.57
N PHE A 253 10.72 16.27 -2.06
CA PHE A 253 11.86 16.47 -1.20
C PHE A 253 11.39 16.90 0.19
N GLU A 254 11.93 16.26 1.20
CA GLU A 254 11.63 16.50 2.61
C GLU A 254 12.92 16.87 3.34
N LYS A 255 12.91 17.97 4.08
CA LYS A 255 14.09 18.38 4.85
C LYS A 255 14.27 17.44 6.04
N THR A 256 15.52 17.06 6.31
CA THR A 256 15.89 16.24 7.48
C THR A 256 16.95 16.96 8.29
N GLU A 257 17.27 16.47 9.50
CA GLU A 257 18.33 17.05 10.33
C GLU A 257 19.72 17.02 9.66
N LYS A 258 19.96 16.03 8.78
CA LYS A 258 21.27 15.75 8.17
C LYS A 258 21.37 16.20 6.71
N GLY A 259 20.32 16.80 6.17
CA GLY A 259 20.25 17.18 4.76
C GLY A 259 18.82 17.08 4.24
N GLN A 260 18.62 16.29 3.18
CA GLN A 260 17.32 16.19 2.53
C GLN A 260 17.02 14.75 2.13
N LEU A 261 15.75 14.38 2.19
CA LEU A 261 15.25 13.10 1.76
C LEU A 261 14.45 13.28 0.47
N ALA A 262 14.77 12.51 -0.57
CA ALA A 262 14.03 12.48 -1.81
C ALA A 262 13.24 11.17 -1.94
N ARG A 263 11.92 11.27 -2.07
CA ARG A 263 11.01 10.13 -2.24
C ARG A 263 10.35 10.18 -3.62
N PHE A 264 10.71 9.24 -4.47
CA PHE A 264 10.23 9.18 -5.85
C PHE A 264 9.55 7.84 -6.14
N VAL A 265 8.62 7.86 -7.08
CA VAL A 265 7.94 6.67 -7.62
C VAL A 265 7.91 6.72 -9.14
N THR A 266 7.96 5.56 -9.76
CA THR A 266 7.62 5.39 -11.17
C THR A 266 6.88 4.06 -11.37
N PHE A 267 5.92 4.05 -12.28
CA PHE A 267 5.12 2.87 -12.57
C PHE A 267 5.79 2.05 -13.67
N ILE A 268 5.79 0.72 -13.49
CA ILE A 268 6.44 -0.21 -14.42
C ILE A 268 5.57 -1.43 -14.67
N ASN A 269 5.76 -2.07 -15.82
CA ASN A 269 5.12 -3.34 -16.13
C ASN A 269 6.02 -4.50 -15.65
N LYS A 270 5.52 -5.34 -14.75
CA LYS A 270 6.26 -6.46 -14.15
C LYS A 270 6.80 -7.44 -15.20
N GLU A 271 6.00 -7.71 -16.23
CA GLU A 271 6.33 -8.72 -17.24
C GLU A 271 7.43 -8.25 -18.21
N GLU A 272 7.63 -6.93 -18.30
CA GLU A 272 8.54 -6.30 -19.25
C GLU A 272 9.80 -5.72 -18.59
N THR A 273 9.87 -5.69 -17.25
CA THR A 273 10.97 -5.01 -16.54
C THR A 273 11.98 -6.00 -15.97
N THR A 274 13.26 -5.86 -16.36
CA THR A 274 14.38 -6.63 -15.81
C THR A 274 15.12 -5.87 -14.71
N GLU A 275 15.97 -6.56 -13.93
CA GLU A 275 16.87 -5.91 -12.95
C GLU A 275 17.80 -4.88 -13.60
N GLU A 276 18.21 -5.11 -14.85
CA GLU A 276 19.01 -4.16 -15.62
C GLU A 276 18.22 -2.87 -15.89
N ASP A 277 16.92 -2.99 -16.17
CA ASP A 277 16.05 -1.84 -16.44
C ASP A 277 15.77 -1.03 -15.18
N ILE A 278 15.62 -1.70 -14.02
CA ILE A 278 15.55 -1.03 -12.72
C ILE A 278 16.81 -0.20 -12.47
N SER A 279 17.99 -0.78 -12.73
CA SER A 279 19.27 -0.09 -12.59
C SER A 279 19.41 1.10 -13.55
N LYS A 280 18.91 0.98 -14.80
CA LYS A 280 18.86 2.08 -15.76
C LYS A 280 17.95 3.21 -15.28
N LYS A 281 16.78 2.90 -14.73
CA LYS A 281 15.85 3.90 -14.18
C LYS A 281 16.48 4.69 -13.02
N LEU A 282 17.17 4.03 -12.10
CA LEU A 282 17.88 4.71 -11.00
C LEU A 282 18.94 5.70 -11.53
N ARG A 283 19.80 5.26 -12.47
CA ARG A 283 20.82 6.13 -13.08
C ARG A 283 20.21 7.32 -13.81
N LEU A 284 19.09 7.10 -14.47
CA LEU A 284 18.36 8.14 -15.18
C LEU A 284 17.77 9.18 -14.23
N LEU A 285 17.19 8.76 -13.09
CA LEU A 285 16.70 9.68 -12.06
C LEU A 285 17.83 10.58 -11.54
N LYS A 286 18.99 9.99 -11.22
CA LYS A 286 20.19 10.76 -10.82
C LYS A 286 20.63 11.75 -11.88
N LYS A 287 20.65 11.34 -13.14
CA LYS A 287 20.97 12.25 -14.26
C LYS A 287 19.97 13.40 -14.38
N ASN A 288 18.70 13.18 -14.05
CA ASN A 288 17.72 14.26 -13.97
C ASN A 288 18.02 15.21 -12.80
N PHE A 289 18.50 14.69 -11.66
CA PHE A 289 18.94 15.53 -10.55
C PHE A 289 20.17 16.37 -10.92
N GLU A 290 21.20 15.77 -11.52
CA GLU A 290 22.41 16.49 -12.00
C GLU A 290 22.06 17.66 -12.93
N LYS A 291 21.05 17.48 -13.80
CA LYS A 291 20.61 18.51 -14.74
C LYS A 291 19.75 19.60 -14.11
N SER A 292 19.06 19.28 -13.02
CA SER A 292 18.01 20.14 -12.46
C SER A 292 18.48 20.86 -11.19
N PHE A 293 19.48 20.33 -10.50
CA PHE A 293 19.99 20.82 -9.23
C PHE A 293 21.51 20.89 -9.25
N GLU A 294 22.07 22.09 -9.29
CA GLU A 294 23.53 22.31 -9.36
C GLU A 294 24.30 21.73 -8.17
N LYS A 295 23.64 21.64 -7.01
CA LYS A 295 24.21 21.10 -5.76
C LYS A 295 24.25 19.57 -5.70
N PHE A 296 23.62 18.88 -6.66
CA PHE A 296 23.53 17.43 -6.59
C PHE A 296 24.91 16.77 -6.76
N ASN A 297 25.24 15.88 -5.82
CA ASN A 297 26.47 15.10 -5.85
C ASN A 297 26.15 13.63 -5.56
N GLU A 298 26.29 12.77 -6.57
CA GLU A 298 26.02 11.34 -6.47
C GLU A 298 26.79 10.65 -5.33
N LYS A 299 28.01 11.11 -5.01
CA LYS A 299 28.82 10.51 -3.93
C LYS A 299 28.30 10.80 -2.52
N LYS A 300 27.40 11.77 -2.38
CA LYS A 300 26.78 12.20 -1.12
C LYS A 300 25.31 11.79 -1.06
N CYS A 301 24.95 10.73 -1.77
CA CYS A 301 23.62 10.20 -1.88
C CYS A 301 23.63 8.73 -1.49
N ARG A 302 22.75 8.33 -0.58
CA ARG A 302 22.49 6.93 -0.25
C ARG A 302 21.13 6.53 -0.80
N GLU A 303 21.09 5.45 -1.56
CA GLU A 303 19.89 5.00 -2.26
C GLU A 303 19.32 3.72 -1.69
N PHE A 304 17.99 3.68 -1.65
CA PHE A 304 17.20 2.50 -1.38
C PHE A 304 16.12 2.40 -2.45
N VAL A 305 15.99 1.22 -3.04
CA VAL A 305 15.04 0.97 -4.12
C VAL A 305 14.13 -0.17 -3.68
N VAL A 306 12.82 0.07 -3.76
CA VAL A 306 11.80 -0.91 -3.38
C VAL A 306 10.87 -1.14 -4.56
N LEU A 307 10.77 -2.39 -4.99
CA LEU A 307 9.79 -2.83 -5.97
C LEU A 307 8.54 -3.34 -5.24
N ARG A 308 7.38 -2.78 -5.56
CA ARG A 308 6.07 -3.28 -5.11
C ARG A 308 5.32 -3.87 -6.29
N GLU A 309 4.77 -5.07 -6.09
CA GLU A 309 4.03 -5.79 -7.13
C GLU A 309 2.73 -5.08 -7.52
N ASN A 310 2.09 -4.41 -6.56
CA ASN A 310 0.89 -3.62 -6.76
C ASN A 310 1.08 -2.21 -6.17
N THR A 311 0.37 -1.25 -6.73
CA THR A 311 0.25 0.12 -6.22
C THR A 311 -1.10 0.35 -5.56
N TYR A 312 -1.27 1.53 -5.00
CA TYR A 312 -2.57 1.93 -4.47
C TYR A 312 -3.48 2.35 -5.61
N CYS A 313 -4.73 1.92 -5.58
CA CYS A 313 -5.72 2.24 -6.61
C CYS A 313 -6.30 3.63 -6.32
N PRO A 314 -6.08 4.63 -7.20
CA PRO A 314 -6.57 5.99 -6.93
C PRO A 314 -8.09 6.10 -6.97
N LYS A 315 -8.78 5.18 -7.66
CA LYS A 315 -10.23 5.17 -7.85
C LYS A 315 -10.79 3.81 -7.51
N ILE A 316 -11.68 3.76 -6.52
CA ILE A 316 -12.33 2.54 -6.07
C ILE A 316 -13.83 2.72 -6.26
N ASP A 317 -14.44 1.84 -7.04
CA ASP A 317 -15.89 1.84 -7.22
C ASP A 317 -16.53 0.96 -6.14
N ASP A 318 -17.02 1.60 -5.09
CA ASP A 318 -17.69 0.90 -3.99
C ASP A 318 -19.05 0.32 -4.36
N ASN A 319 -19.64 0.74 -5.49
CA ASN A 319 -20.99 0.32 -5.87
C ASN A 319 -21.08 -1.19 -6.10
N PHE A 320 -19.97 -1.82 -6.50
CA PHE A 320 -19.87 -3.28 -6.62
C PHE A 320 -20.16 -4.03 -5.31
N LEU A 321 -20.04 -3.38 -4.15
CA LEU A 321 -20.18 -4.02 -2.83
C LEU A 321 -21.44 -3.59 -2.07
N GLU A 322 -22.35 -2.82 -2.68
CA GLU A 322 -23.56 -2.32 -1.99
C GLU A 322 -24.55 -3.43 -1.62
N GLU A 323 -24.65 -4.46 -2.46
CA GLU A 323 -25.57 -5.58 -2.30
C GLU A 323 -24.92 -6.80 -1.62
N GLU A 324 -23.60 -6.78 -1.43
CA GLU A 324 -22.77 -7.87 -0.89
C GLU A 324 -22.82 -7.97 0.65
N LYS A 325 -24.03 -8.02 1.23
CA LYS A 325 -24.21 -8.02 2.69
C LYS A 325 -23.83 -9.32 3.37
N ASP A 326 -23.87 -10.45 2.67
CA ASP A 326 -23.85 -11.78 3.29
C ASP A 326 -22.64 -12.65 2.91
N GLU A 327 -21.98 -12.42 1.76
CA GLU A 327 -20.94 -13.34 1.31
C GLU A 327 -19.67 -13.29 2.16
N LEU A 328 -19.41 -12.16 2.83
CA LEU A 328 -18.13 -11.86 3.46
C LEU A 328 -18.28 -11.08 4.77
N ASP A 329 -19.33 -11.35 5.57
CA ASP A 329 -19.55 -10.69 6.87
C ASP A 329 -18.36 -10.80 7.85
N LYS A 330 -17.43 -11.71 7.59
CA LYS A 330 -16.23 -11.94 8.41
C LYS A 330 -14.92 -11.50 7.73
N LEU A 331 -14.98 -10.88 6.55
CA LEU A 331 -13.85 -10.30 5.86
C LEU A 331 -14.00 -8.78 5.82
N THR A 332 -12.95 -8.07 6.22
CA THR A 332 -12.88 -6.61 6.12
C THR A 332 -11.58 -6.21 5.44
N PHE A 333 -11.67 -5.49 4.33
CA PHE A 333 -10.48 -4.88 3.71
C PHE A 333 -10.06 -3.62 4.48
N ILE A 334 -8.76 -3.43 4.65
CA ILE A 334 -8.17 -2.29 5.36
C ILE A 334 -7.01 -1.69 4.56
N GLY A 335 -6.61 -0.46 4.90
CA GLY A 335 -5.52 0.23 4.21
C GLY A 335 -5.96 0.97 2.94
N PHE A 336 -4.98 1.28 2.08
CA PHE A 336 -5.13 2.25 0.98
C PHE A 336 -6.16 1.87 -0.08
N ASN A 337 -6.40 0.57 -0.27
CA ASN A 337 -7.37 0.06 -1.25
C ASN A 337 -8.65 -0.47 -0.60
N ALA A 338 -8.93 -0.09 0.65
CA ALA A 338 -10.13 -0.53 1.34
C ALA A 338 -11.38 0.17 0.78
N PRO A 339 -12.46 -0.57 0.46
CA PRO A 339 -13.72 0.02 0.05
C PRO A 339 -14.53 0.54 1.24
N PHE A 340 -15.42 1.51 1.00
CA PHE A 340 -16.48 1.84 1.96
C PHE A 340 -17.62 0.84 1.80
N SER A 341 -17.49 -0.33 2.41
CA SER A 341 -18.51 -1.38 2.32
C SER A 341 -19.86 -0.94 2.90
N ALA A 342 -20.96 -1.52 2.40
CA ALA A 342 -22.31 -1.22 2.89
C ALA A 342 -22.45 -1.40 4.41
N ARG A 343 -21.71 -2.34 5.00
CA ARG A 343 -21.65 -2.54 6.46
C ARG A 343 -21.09 -1.33 7.19
N LEU A 344 -20.04 -0.71 6.66
CA LEU A 344 -19.43 0.48 7.24
C LEU A 344 -20.32 1.72 7.03
N ARG A 345 -21.09 1.78 5.93
CA ARG A 345 -22.02 2.88 5.62
C ARG A 345 -23.29 2.88 6.49
N LYS A 346 -23.79 1.71 6.92
CA LYS A 346 -25.04 1.60 7.72
C LYS A 346 -25.00 2.34 9.07
N ASN A 347 -23.81 2.67 9.58
CA ASN A 347 -23.65 3.24 10.92
C ASN A 347 -23.50 4.76 10.95
N GLN A 348 -23.44 5.49 9.81
CA GLN A 348 -23.26 6.96 9.81
C GLN A 348 -23.89 7.63 8.57
N ASN A 349 -24.29 8.91 8.72
CA ASN A 349 -24.59 9.79 7.59
C ASN A 349 -23.28 10.20 6.91
N PHE A 350 -22.95 9.55 5.80
CA PHE A 350 -21.85 10.02 4.96
C PHE A 350 -22.25 11.31 4.26
N GLU A 351 -21.42 12.35 4.37
CA GLU A 351 -21.42 13.43 3.38
C GLU A 351 -20.90 12.82 2.07
N ASP A 352 -21.56 13.06 0.93
CA ASP A 352 -21.20 12.49 -0.38
C ASP A 352 -19.70 12.71 -0.73
N SER A 353 -19.12 13.82 -0.24
CA SER A 353 -17.70 14.17 -0.39
C SER A 353 -16.72 13.15 0.20
N ASN A 354 -17.14 12.34 1.17
CA ASN A 354 -16.25 11.35 1.80
C ASN A 354 -16.03 10.12 0.89
N LEU A 355 -16.97 9.81 0.00
CA LEU A 355 -16.86 8.67 -0.92
C LEU A 355 -15.84 8.92 -2.03
N GLU A 356 -15.60 10.20 -2.36
CA GLU A 356 -14.63 10.64 -3.35
C GLU A 356 -13.18 10.63 -2.82
N THR A 357 -12.99 10.33 -1.52
CA THR A 357 -11.66 10.22 -0.93
C THR A 357 -10.90 8.99 -1.44
N SER A 358 -9.57 9.14 -1.49
CA SER A 358 -8.64 8.15 -2.03
C SER A 358 -7.47 7.90 -1.09
N LEU A 359 -6.80 6.76 -1.30
CA LEU A 359 -5.50 6.42 -0.68
C LEU A 359 -5.47 6.63 0.85
N LEU A 360 -4.61 7.53 1.34
CA LEU A 360 -4.36 7.72 2.78
C LEU A 360 -5.61 8.19 3.52
N THR A 361 -6.30 9.21 3.00
CA THR A 361 -7.53 9.74 3.61
C THR A 361 -8.61 8.67 3.66
N ARG A 362 -8.80 7.94 2.56
CA ARG A 362 -9.75 6.84 2.49
C ARG A 362 -9.45 5.76 3.53
N ALA A 363 -8.20 5.32 3.60
CA ALA A 363 -7.76 4.30 4.56
C ALA A 363 -8.01 4.72 6.01
N LEU A 364 -7.75 5.99 6.34
CA LEU A 364 -8.03 6.54 7.68
C LEU A 364 -9.52 6.54 8.00
N LEU A 365 -10.36 6.94 7.06
CA LEU A 365 -11.82 6.92 7.24
C LEU A 365 -12.34 5.50 7.44
N VAL A 366 -11.91 4.54 6.61
CA VAL A 366 -12.26 3.12 6.78
C VAL A 366 -11.78 2.59 8.12
N GLN A 367 -10.52 2.86 8.48
CA GLN A 367 -9.94 2.43 9.75
C GLN A 367 -10.74 2.94 10.95
N ARG A 368 -11.15 4.21 10.92
CA ARG A 368 -11.99 4.81 11.96
C ARG A 368 -13.32 4.08 12.11
N LEU A 369 -14.00 3.76 11.00
CA LEU A 369 -15.28 3.05 11.02
C LEU A 369 -15.16 1.63 11.61
N ILE A 370 -14.03 0.97 11.42
CA ILE A 370 -13.77 -0.37 11.97
C ILE A 370 -13.57 -0.28 13.49
N LYS A 371 -12.88 0.76 13.96
CA LYS A 371 -12.53 0.94 15.38
C LYS A 371 -13.65 1.53 16.25
N GLY A 372 -14.63 2.19 15.64
CA GLY A 372 -15.72 2.88 16.34
C GLY A 372 -15.36 4.32 16.69
#